data_AF-A0A8T4EPH8-F1
#
_entry.id   AF-A0A8T4EPH8-F1
#
_cell.length_a   1.000
_cell.length_b   1.000
_cell.length_c   1.000
_cell.angle_alpha   90.00
_cell.angle_beta   90.00
_cell.angle_gamma   90.00
#
_symmetry.space_group_name_H-M   'P 1'
#
loop_
_entity.id
_entity.type
_entity.pdbx_description
1 polymer ?
#
loop_
_entity_poly.entity_id
_entity_poly.type
_entity_poly.pdbx_seq_one_letter_code
_entity_poly.pdbx_strand_id
1 'polypeptide(L)' 'MVLENITYFQILGKPLIMYGGILTLLLLLFTASIAILNKKGIHTIPFQWHQRMAITTIIFALIHGMLGVLAYF' A
#
# COMPACT_ATOMS: atom_id res chain seq x y z
N MET A 1 -24.53 -1.36 4.66
CA MET A 1 -25.07 -0.88 3.38
C MET A 1 -24.77 0.58 3.05
N VAL A 2 -24.41 1.47 4.00
CA VAL A 2 -23.93 2.83 3.64
C VAL A 2 -22.40 2.86 3.51
N LEU A 3 -21.69 2.14 4.36
CA LEU A 3 -20.23 2.23 4.47
C LEU A 3 -19.51 1.40 3.38
N GLU A 4 -20.06 0.26 2.97
CA GLU A 4 -19.55 -0.53 1.84
C GLU A 4 -19.46 0.26 0.52
N ASN A 5 -20.28 1.31 0.35
CA ASN A 5 -20.22 2.19 -0.82
C ASN A 5 -18.89 2.93 -0.93
N ILE A 6 -18.21 3.19 0.19
CA ILE A 6 -16.87 3.79 0.20
C ILE A 6 -15.88 2.78 -0.38
N THR A 7 -15.93 1.52 0.06
CA THR A 7 -15.08 0.44 -0.41
C THR A 7 -15.25 0.17 -1.91
N TYR A 8 -16.51 0.15 -2.37
CA TYR A 8 -16.86 -0.12 -3.77
C TYR A 8 -17.00 1.14 -4.63
N PHE A 9 -16.58 2.31 -4.11
CA PHE A 9 -16.59 3.55 -4.87
C PHE A 9 -15.81 3.38 -6.17
N GLN A 10 -16.45 3.67 -7.30
CA GLN A 10 -15.91 3.38 -8.63
C GLN A 10 -14.97 4.49 -9.08
N ILE A 11 -13.73 4.13 -9.37
CA ILE A 11 -12.74 4.98 -10.03
C ILE A 11 -12.40 4.28 -11.34
N LEU A 12 -12.61 4.93 -12.48
CA LEU A 12 -12.33 4.36 -13.82
C LEU A 12 -12.90 2.93 -14.03
N GLY A 13 -14.08 2.65 -13.46
CA GLY A 13 -14.77 1.35 -13.62
C GLY A 13 -14.24 0.21 -12.75
N LYS A 14 -13.42 0.49 -11.73
CA LYS A 14 -12.99 -0.47 -10.72
C LYS A 14 -13.16 0.09 -9.30
N PRO A 15 -13.35 -0.75 -8.27
CA PRO A 15 -13.61 -0.28 -6.92
C PRO A 15 -12.35 0.30 -6.25
N LEU A 16 -12.53 1.31 -5.39
CA LEU A 16 -11.47 1.97 -4.63
C LEU A 16 -10.54 0.98 -3.92
N ILE A 17 -11.11 -0.06 -3.30
CA ILE A 17 -10.34 -1.09 -2.61
C ILE A 17 -9.29 -1.78 -3.51
N MET A 18 -9.59 -1.97 -4.80
CA MET A 18 -8.65 -2.58 -5.76
C MET A 18 -7.43 -1.69 -5.96
N TYR A 19 -7.64 -0.40 -6.21
CA TYR A 19 -6.54 0.56 -6.37
C TYR A 19 -5.72 0.71 -5.09
N GLY A 20 -6.39 0.75 -3.93
CA GLY A 20 -5.72 0.76 -2.63
C GLY A 20 -4.84 -0.47 -2.42
N GLY A 21 -5.32 -1.66 -2.82
CA GLY A 21 -4.55 -2.90 -2.73
C GLY A 21 -3.33 -2.90 -3.65
N ILE A 22 -3.49 -2.50 -4.92
CA ILE A 22 -2.39 -2.38 -5.88
C ILE A 22 -1.32 -1.40 -5.36
N LEU A 23 -1.74 -0.21 -4.93
CA LEU A 23 -0.82 0.80 -4.41
C LEU A 23 -0.07 0.30 -3.17
N THR A 24 -0.77 -0.32 -2.23
CA THR A 24 -0.17 -0.89 -1.01
C THR A 24 0.87 -1.96 -1.36
N LEU A 25 0.54 -2.86 -2.30
CA LEU A 25 1.46 -3.90 -2.77
C LEU A 25 2.70 -3.31 -3.44
N LEU A 26 2.54 -2.32 -4.32
CA LEU A 26 3.66 -1.64 -4.96
C LEU A 26 4.57 -0.93 -3.94
N LEU A 27 3.98 -0.26 -2.95
CA LEU A 27 4.73 0.34 -1.84
C LEU A 27 5.52 -0.72 -1.07
N LEU A 28 4.90 -1.86 -0.76
CA LEU A 28 5.58 -2.96 -0.06
C LEU A 28 6.75 -3.52 -0.87
N LEU A 29 6.56 -3.80 -2.16
CA LEU A 29 7.61 -4.31 -3.04
C LEU A 29 8.77 -3.32 -3.17
N PHE A 30 8.45 -2.03 -3.28
CA PHE A 30 9.47 -0.98 -3.29
C PHE A 30 10.24 -0.92 -1.97
N THR A 31 9.55 -0.89 -0.83
CA THR A 31 10.15 -0.94 0.51
C THR A 31 11.09 -2.13 0.67
N ALA A 32 10.67 -3.32 0.22
CA ALA A 32 11.48 -4.55 0.25
C ALA A 32 12.69 -4.44 -0.68
N SER A 33 12.53 -3.89 -1.88
CA SER A 33 13.63 -3.72 -2.83
C SER A 33 14.75 -2.85 -2.28
N ILE A 34 14.44 -1.78 -1.53
CA ILE A 34 15.47 -0.91 -0.92
C ILE A 34 16.38 -1.73 0.00
N ALA A 35 15.80 -2.58 0.86
CA ALA A 35 16.55 -3.41 1.78
C ALA A 35 17.38 -4.47 1.05
N ILE A 36 16.82 -5.13 0.03
CA ILE A 36 17.51 -6.17 -0.75
C ILE A 36 18.68 -5.57 -1.54
N LEU A 37 18.48 -4.43 -2.22
CA LEU A 37 19.50 -3.77 -3.02
C LEU A 37 20.65 -3.26 -2.13
N ASN A 38 20.34 -2.64 -1.00
CA ASN A 38 21.37 -2.18 -0.06
C ASN A 38 22.19 -3.36 0.51
N LYS A 39 21.55 -4.51 0.82
CA LYS A 39 22.26 -5.73 1.25
C LYS A 39 23.20 -6.29 0.16
N LYS A 40 22.90 -6.03 -1.11
CA LYS A 40 23.73 -6.41 -2.27
C LYS A 40 24.80 -5.37 -2.64
N GLY A 41 24.95 -4.30 -1.85
CA GLY A 41 25.90 -3.21 -2.14
C GLY A 41 25.42 -2.19 -3.18
N ILE A 42 24.15 -2.27 -3.60
CA ILE A 42 23.55 -1.31 -4.54
C ILE A 42 22.86 -0.21 -3.72
N HIS A 43 23.54 0.94 -3.61
CA HIS A 43 23.13 2.05 -2.73
C HIS A 43 22.50 3.23 -3.47
N THR A 44 21.97 3.03 -4.68
CA THR A 44 21.26 4.07 -5.45
C THR A 44 20.16 4.76 -4.63
N ILE A 45 19.50 4.00 -3.75
CA ILE A 45 18.57 4.53 -2.75
C ILE A 45 19.17 4.29 -1.36
N PRO A 46 19.48 5.36 -0.58
CA PRO A 46 20.02 5.23 0.77
C PRO A 46 19.09 4.45 1.71
N PHE A 47 19.66 3.61 2.58
CA PHE A 47 18.89 2.72 3.47
C PHE A 47 17.90 3.45 4.40
N GLN A 48 18.14 4.72 4.75
CA GLN A 48 17.17 5.57 5.49
C GLN A 48 15.79 5.68 4.81
N TRP A 49 15.73 5.53 3.48
CA TRP A 49 14.46 5.51 2.76
C TRP A 49 13.67 4.24 2.99
N HIS A 50 14.30 3.11 3.37
CA HIS A 50 13.57 1.89 3.73
C HIS A 50 12.60 2.16 4.87
N GLN A 51 13.05 2.83 5.95
CA GLN A 51 12.20 3.14 7.10
C GLN A 51 11.08 4.12 6.72
N ARG A 52 11.37 5.15 5.93
CA ARG A 52 10.35 6.10 5.45
C ARG A 52 9.28 5.40 4.62
N MET A 53 9.70 4.56 3.67
CA MET A 53 8.78 3.80 2.84
C MET A 53 8.02 2.74 3.62
N ALA A 54 8.63 2.09 4.60
CA ALA A 54 7.94 1.14 5.48
C ALA A 54 6.81 1.81 6.28
N ILE A 55 7.05 3.00 6.85
CA ILE A 55 6.01 3.79 7.55
C ILE A 55 4.88 4.13 6.56
N THR A 56 5.21 4.61 5.36
CA THR A 56 4.22 4.89 4.32
C THR A 56 3.43 3.63 3.93
N THR A 57 4.09 2.49 3.69
CA THR A 57 3.43 1.22 3.38
C THR A 57 2.46 0.81 4.48
N ILE A 58 2.85 0.92 5.75
CA ILE A 58 2.00 0.56 6.90
C ILE A 58 0.74 1.43 6.94
N ILE A 59 0.86 2.74 6.74
CA ILE A 59 -0.30 3.66 6.69
C ILE A 59 -1.29 3.22 5.59
N PHE A 60 -0.79 2.98 4.38
CA PHE A 60 -1.65 2.53 3.27
C PHE A 60 -2.24 1.14 3.49
N ALA A 61 -1.49 0.22 4.10
CA ALA A 61 -1.98 -1.11 4.45
C ALA A 61 -3.12 -1.05 5.47
N LEU A 62 -3.02 -0.18 6.48
CA LEU A 62 -4.10 0.04 7.45
C LEU A 62 -5.35 0.61 6.77
N ILE A 63 -5.19 1.60 5.88
CA ILE A 63 -6.30 2.15 5.11
C ILE A 63 -6.95 1.06 4.23
N HIS A 64 -6.14 0.29 3.50
CA HIS A 64 -6.64 -0.79 2.64
C HIS A 64 -7.34 -1.89 3.43
N GLY A 65 -6.76 -2.31 4.57
CA GLY A 65 -7.39 -3.26 5.48
C GLY A 65 -8.71 -2.74 6.05
N MET A 66 -8.77 -1.45 6.40
CA MET A 66 -10.01 -0.80 6.85
C MET A 66 -11.08 -0.81 5.75
N LEU A 67 -10.73 -0.54 4.49
CA LEU A 67 -11.67 -0.68 3.37
C LEU A 67 -12.18 -2.13 3.23
N GLY A 68 -11.31 -3.11 3.46
CA GLY A 68 -11.71 -4.53 3.49
C GLY A 68 -12.71 -4.85 4.60
N VAL A 69 -12.55 -4.27 5.79
CA VAL A 69 -13.52 -4.40 6.88
C VAL A 69 -14.83 -3.69 6.55
N LEU A 70 -14.77 -2.46 6.03
CA LEU A 70 -15.95 -1.67 5.65
C LEU A 70 -16.78 -2.33 4.54
N ALA A 71 -16.21 -3.27 3.78
CA ALA A 71 -16.92 -4.07 2.79
C ALA A 71 -18.07 -4.91 3.37
N TYR A 72 -18.12 -5.06 4.70
CA TYR A 72 -19.13 -5.85 5.43
C TYR A 72 -20.12 -4.99 6.26
N PHE A 73 -20.08 -3.66 6.16
CA PHE A 73 -20.91 -2.72 6.97
C PHE A 73 -21.65 -1.67 6.14
#